data_AF-A0A3D1RPX1-F1
#
_entry.id   AF-A0A3D1RPX1-F1
#
_cell.length_a   1.000
_cell.length_b   1.000
_cell.length_c   1.000
_cell.angle_alpha   90.00
_cell.angle_beta   90.00
_cell.angle_gamma   90.00
#
_symmetry.space_group_name_H-M   'P 1'
#
loop_
_entity.id
_entity.type
_entity.pdbx_description
1 polymer ?
#
loop_
_entity_poly.entity_id
_entity_poly.type
_entity_poly.pdbx_seq_one_letter_code
_entity_poly.pdbx_strand_id
1 'polypeptide(L)'
;GLENRVIYDIVQVIEGECTLKQALVKDKRFPGLYMLPAAQTRNKDDISPDQVKGVCSQLKEEFDYVLVDCPAGIEQGFRNAIAAADRAIVVTNPEVSAVRDADRIIGMLESNGFQDIKLIVNRVHWDMVRNGDMLSIEDVAEHLYVDLIGVIPEDQYVVVSTNKGEPIVLNDKSRAGAAFDNVARRIVGEEVPILP
;
A
#
# COMPACT_ATOMS: atom_id res chain seq x y z
N GLY A 1 1.43 1.09 -16.76
CA GLY A 1 2.90 1.34 -16.73
C GLY A 1 3.74 0.11 -17.07
N LEU A 2 3.56 -1.00 -16.34
CA LEU A 2 4.24 -2.28 -16.62
C LEU A 2 3.33 -3.35 -17.25
N GLU A 3 2.04 -3.05 -17.44
CA GLU A 3 1.01 -4.00 -17.89
C GLU A 3 1.37 -4.76 -19.17
N ASN A 4 1.96 -4.08 -20.16
CA ASN A 4 2.34 -4.68 -21.45
C ASN A 4 3.53 -5.66 -21.36
N ARG A 5 4.09 -5.87 -20.17
CA ARG A 5 5.24 -6.75 -19.92
C ARG A 5 4.91 -7.91 -19.00
N VAL A 6 3.66 -8.02 -18.58
CA VAL A 6 3.16 -9.13 -17.78
C VAL A 6 3.00 -10.34 -18.69
N ILE A 7 3.80 -11.37 -18.45
CA ILE A 7 3.73 -12.66 -19.16
C ILE A 7 3.07 -13.71 -18.26
N TYR A 8 3.45 -13.72 -16.98
CA TYR A 8 2.91 -14.62 -15.97
C TYR A 8 2.40 -13.85 -14.76
N ASP A 9 1.48 -14.45 -14.02
CA ASP A 9 0.93 -13.92 -12.77
C ASP A 9 1.21 -14.84 -11.56
N ILE A 10 0.82 -14.37 -10.38
CA ILE A 10 0.96 -15.10 -9.12
C ILE A 10 0.28 -16.48 -9.11
N VAL A 11 -0.86 -16.65 -9.80
CA VAL A 11 -1.57 -17.94 -9.85
C VAL A 11 -0.73 -18.96 -10.60
N GLN A 12 -0.14 -18.56 -11.72
CA GLN A 12 0.72 -19.43 -12.52
C GLN A 12 2.01 -19.84 -11.79
N VAL A 13 2.52 -19.00 -10.90
CA VAL A 13 3.63 -19.38 -10.00
C VAL A 13 3.17 -20.43 -9.00
N ILE A 14 2.00 -20.24 -8.39
CA ILE A 14 1.45 -21.12 -7.37
C ILE A 14 1.07 -22.50 -7.95
N GLU A 15 0.58 -22.55 -9.18
CA GLU A 15 0.26 -23.79 -9.90
C GLU A 15 1.51 -24.48 -10.48
N GLY A 16 2.68 -23.84 -10.44
CA GLY A 16 3.93 -24.37 -10.96
C GLY A 16 4.07 -24.32 -12.48
N GLU A 17 3.23 -23.53 -13.18
CA GLU A 17 3.34 -23.27 -14.62
C GLU A 17 4.61 -22.45 -14.95
N CYS A 18 5.07 -21.61 -14.02
CA CYS A 18 6.29 -20.82 -14.15
C CYS A 18 7.02 -20.67 -12.80
N THR A 19 8.29 -20.29 -12.86
CA THR A 19 9.05 -19.92 -11.66
C THR A 19 8.75 -18.49 -11.23
N LEU A 20 8.90 -18.19 -9.94
CA LEU A 20 8.76 -16.84 -9.40
C LEU A 20 9.64 -15.81 -10.15
N LYS A 21 10.88 -16.18 -10.49
CA LYS A 21 11.80 -15.35 -11.27
C LYS A 21 11.30 -15.02 -12.68
N GLN A 22 10.54 -15.92 -13.30
CA GLN A 22 9.94 -15.68 -14.62
C GLN A 22 8.71 -14.76 -14.54
N ALA A 23 7.97 -14.80 -13.44
CA ALA A 23 6.78 -13.96 -13.24
C ALA A 23 7.12 -12.53 -12.79
N LEU A 24 8.28 -12.31 -12.16
CA LEU A 24 8.70 -10.99 -11.71
C LEU A 24 9.01 -10.04 -12.88
N VAL A 25 8.30 -8.92 -12.92
CA VAL A 25 8.51 -7.86 -13.91
C VAL A 25 9.34 -6.73 -13.30
N LYS A 26 10.56 -6.56 -13.79
CA LYS A 26 11.47 -5.48 -13.36
C LYS A 26 11.02 -4.11 -13.89
N ASP A 27 10.94 -3.11 -13.01
CA ASP A 27 10.72 -1.72 -13.43
C ASP A 27 11.92 -1.17 -14.21
N LYS A 28 11.65 -0.34 -15.23
CA LYS A 28 12.71 0.18 -16.12
C LYS A 28 13.50 1.34 -15.49
N ARG A 29 12.90 2.04 -14.52
CA ARG A 29 13.41 3.27 -13.93
C ARG A 29 14.12 2.98 -12.61
N PHE A 30 13.63 1.99 -11.87
CA PHE A 30 14.14 1.62 -10.54
C PHE A 30 14.78 0.22 -10.56
N PRO A 31 16.13 0.12 -10.49
CA PRO A 31 16.82 -1.16 -10.60
C PRO A 31 16.47 -2.21 -9.53
N GLY A 32 16.01 -1.77 -8.35
CA GLY A 32 15.60 -2.63 -7.24
C GLY A 32 14.10 -2.89 -7.16
N LEU A 33 13.29 -2.34 -8.06
CA LEU A 33 11.83 -2.49 -8.02
C LEU A 33 11.36 -3.55 -9.00
N TYR A 34 10.60 -4.51 -8.48
CA TYR A 34 9.99 -5.59 -9.23
C TYR A 34 8.51 -5.68 -8.88
N MET A 35 7.70 -6.12 -9.83
CA MET A 35 6.27 -6.30 -9.69
C MET A 35 5.92 -7.76 -9.97
N LEU A 36 5.24 -8.42 -9.03
CA LEU A 36 4.57 -9.69 -9.27
C LEU A 36 3.11 -9.41 -9.65
N PRO A 37 2.67 -9.72 -10.87
CA PRO A 37 1.31 -9.40 -11.31
C PRO A 37 0.25 -10.23 -10.61
N ALA A 38 -0.90 -9.62 -10.28
CA ALA A 38 -2.11 -10.34 -9.89
C ALA A 38 -2.79 -10.95 -11.11
N ALA A 39 -3.52 -12.05 -10.92
CA ALA A 39 -4.29 -12.67 -12.00
C ALA A 39 -5.45 -11.77 -12.42
N GLN A 40 -5.57 -11.52 -13.73
CA GLN A 40 -6.61 -10.63 -14.29
C GLN A 40 -7.89 -11.37 -14.69
N THR A 41 -7.79 -12.66 -15.01
CA THR A 41 -8.88 -13.45 -15.61
C THR A 41 -9.29 -14.67 -14.79
N ARG A 42 -8.59 -14.96 -13.69
CA ARG A 42 -8.85 -16.08 -12.78
C ARG A 42 -9.51 -15.58 -11.49
N ASN A 43 -10.22 -16.45 -10.79
CA ASN A 43 -11.05 -16.05 -9.66
C ASN A 43 -10.15 -15.75 -8.45
N LYS A 44 -10.47 -14.71 -7.66
CA LYS A 44 -9.65 -14.35 -6.48
C LYS A 44 -9.65 -15.42 -5.39
N ASP A 45 -10.60 -16.35 -5.44
CA ASP A 45 -10.71 -17.51 -4.56
C ASP A 45 -9.77 -18.66 -4.95
N ASP A 46 -9.07 -18.56 -6.09
CA ASP A 46 -8.15 -19.61 -6.57
C ASP A 46 -6.84 -19.66 -5.76
N ILE A 47 -6.65 -18.72 -4.81
CA ILE A 47 -5.44 -18.64 -4.00
C ILE A 47 -5.77 -18.66 -2.51
N SER A 48 -5.16 -19.60 -1.79
CA SER A 48 -5.25 -19.73 -0.33
C SER A 48 -4.21 -18.84 0.39
N PRO A 49 -4.47 -18.47 1.66
CA PRO A 49 -3.52 -17.69 2.46
C PRO A 49 -2.14 -18.32 2.59
N ASP A 50 -2.08 -19.66 2.73
CA ASP A 50 -0.81 -20.39 2.85
C ASP A 50 0.01 -20.35 1.55
N GLN A 51 -0.64 -20.37 0.39
CA GLN A 51 0.04 -20.24 -0.89
C GLN A 51 0.64 -18.84 -1.07
N VAL A 52 -0.12 -17.78 -0.74
CA VAL A 52 0.42 -16.40 -0.76
C VAL A 52 1.58 -16.26 0.21
N LYS A 53 1.45 -16.80 1.43
CA LYS A 53 2.52 -16.80 2.43
C LYS A 53 3.77 -17.51 1.92
N GLY A 54 3.62 -18.63 1.21
CA GLY A 54 4.73 -19.36 0.59
C GLY A 54 5.48 -18.51 -0.45
N VAL A 55 4.74 -17.85 -1.36
CA VAL A 55 5.33 -16.95 -2.36
C VAL A 55 6.04 -15.78 -1.70
N CYS A 56 5.41 -15.12 -0.73
CA CYS A 56 6.02 -14.00 0.00
C CYS A 56 7.25 -14.43 0.79
N SER A 57 7.28 -15.65 1.33
CA SER A 57 8.46 -16.17 2.04
C SER A 57 9.66 -16.32 1.09
N GLN A 58 9.44 -16.83 -0.13
CA GLN A 58 10.50 -16.87 -1.15
C GLN A 58 10.97 -15.47 -1.57
N LEU A 59 10.04 -14.51 -1.71
CA LEU A 59 10.39 -13.13 -2.03
C LEU A 59 11.23 -12.46 -0.93
N LYS A 60 10.94 -12.74 0.35
CA LYS A 60 11.71 -12.20 1.49
C LYS A 60 13.17 -12.66 1.50
N GLU A 61 13.52 -13.75 0.81
CA GLU A 61 14.91 -14.19 0.68
C GLU A 61 15.72 -13.35 -0.34
N GLU A 62 15.04 -12.71 -1.30
CA GLU A 62 15.67 -11.96 -2.39
C GLU A 62 15.51 -10.43 -2.28
N PHE A 63 14.56 -9.95 -1.47
CA PHE A 63 14.19 -8.53 -1.37
C PHE A 63 14.17 -8.01 0.07
N ASP A 64 14.64 -6.78 0.28
CA ASP A 64 14.58 -6.10 1.58
C ASP A 64 13.14 -5.80 2.02
N TYR A 65 12.26 -5.51 1.06
CA TYR A 65 10.85 -5.19 1.29
C TYR A 65 9.96 -5.88 0.25
N VAL A 66 8.87 -6.48 0.73
CA VAL A 66 7.79 -7.02 -0.10
C VAL A 66 6.52 -6.23 0.23
N LEU A 67 6.05 -5.40 -0.70
CA LEU A 67 4.81 -4.64 -0.55
C LEU A 67 3.66 -5.44 -1.15
N VAL A 68 2.66 -5.75 -0.34
CA VAL A 68 1.45 -6.46 -0.77
C VAL A 68 0.32 -5.45 -0.88
N ASP A 69 -0.15 -5.20 -2.11
CA ASP A 69 -1.32 -4.37 -2.35
C ASP A 69 -2.59 -5.15 -1.95
N CYS A 70 -3.22 -4.74 -0.86
CA CYS A 70 -4.38 -5.41 -0.31
C CYS A 70 -5.65 -4.82 -0.93
N PRO A 71 -6.58 -5.65 -1.44
CA PRO A 71 -7.86 -5.14 -1.91
C PRO A 71 -8.63 -4.48 -0.75
N ALA A 72 -9.48 -3.51 -1.09
CA ALA A 72 -10.39 -2.91 -0.12
C ALA A 72 -11.40 -3.95 0.40
N GLY A 73 -11.86 -3.75 1.64
CA GLY A 73 -12.80 -4.65 2.31
C GLY A 73 -12.14 -5.77 3.11
N ILE A 74 -12.97 -6.67 3.65
CA ILE A 74 -12.57 -7.73 4.60
C ILE A 74 -12.72 -9.14 4.01
N GLU A 75 -12.68 -9.21 2.69
CA GLU A 75 -12.92 -10.42 1.90
C GLU A 75 -11.70 -11.38 1.90
N GLN A 76 -11.76 -12.45 1.10
CA GLN A 76 -10.69 -13.45 1.02
C GLN A 76 -9.33 -12.82 0.65
N GLY A 77 -9.32 -11.80 -0.22
CA GLY A 77 -8.09 -11.09 -0.58
C GLY A 77 -7.41 -10.38 0.61
N PHE A 78 -8.20 -9.87 1.57
CA PHE A 78 -7.67 -9.30 2.81
C PHE A 78 -7.01 -10.39 3.66
N ARG A 79 -7.67 -11.54 3.83
CA ARG A 79 -7.12 -12.69 4.57
C ARG A 79 -5.80 -13.19 3.97
N ASN A 80 -5.73 -13.23 2.65
CA ASN A 80 -4.52 -13.62 1.93
C ASN A 80 -3.36 -12.64 2.18
N ALA A 81 -3.63 -11.32 2.15
CA ALA A 81 -2.63 -10.30 2.39
C ALA A 81 -2.10 -10.33 3.83
N ILE A 82 -2.98 -10.38 4.82
CA ILE A 82 -2.58 -10.37 6.24
C ILE A 82 -1.86 -11.65 6.66
N ALA A 83 -2.10 -12.78 5.99
CA ALA A 83 -1.40 -14.04 6.30
C ALA A 83 0.07 -14.03 5.90
N ALA A 84 0.46 -13.17 4.96
CA ALA A 84 1.82 -13.06 4.43
C ALA A 84 2.61 -11.87 4.99
N ALA A 85 1.92 -10.85 5.49
CA ALA A 85 2.50 -9.59 5.95
C ALA A 85 3.01 -9.66 7.40
N ASP A 86 4.11 -8.96 7.68
CA ASP A 86 4.67 -8.82 9.04
C ASP A 86 4.25 -7.49 9.70
N ARG A 87 3.93 -6.49 8.88
CA ARG A 87 3.57 -5.12 9.26
C ARG A 87 2.40 -4.65 8.41
N ALA A 88 1.61 -3.72 8.92
CA ALA A 88 0.48 -3.16 8.20
C ALA A 88 0.57 -1.63 8.10
N ILE A 89 0.19 -1.09 6.94
CA ILE A 89 -0.01 0.34 6.75
C ILE A 89 -1.47 0.54 6.37
N VAL A 90 -2.24 1.15 7.26
CA VAL A 90 -3.63 1.50 7.02
C VAL A 90 -3.67 2.86 6.33
N VAL A 91 -4.35 2.93 5.20
CA VAL A 91 -4.55 4.18 4.45
C VAL A 91 -6.00 4.61 4.63
N THR A 92 -6.21 5.84 5.09
CA THR A 92 -7.57 6.39 5.28
C THR A 92 -7.67 7.81 4.73
N ASN A 93 -8.88 8.26 4.44
CA ASN A 93 -9.17 9.66 4.13
C ASN A 93 -9.63 10.38 5.41
N PRO A 94 -9.46 11.71 5.52
CA PRO A 94 -9.92 12.51 6.67
C PRO A 94 -11.45 12.73 6.67
N GLU A 95 -12.21 11.66 6.50
CA GLU A 95 -13.68 11.62 6.46
C GLU A 95 -14.20 10.66 7.53
N VAL A 96 -15.31 11.02 8.20
CA VAL A 96 -15.86 10.24 9.33
C VAL A 96 -16.13 8.77 8.96
N SER A 97 -16.63 8.50 7.75
CA SER A 97 -16.87 7.15 7.25
C SER A 97 -15.57 6.36 7.08
N ALA A 98 -14.57 6.95 6.41
CA ALA A 98 -13.28 6.31 6.15
C ALA A 98 -12.51 6.02 7.45
N VAL A 99 -12.56 6.94 8.42
CA VAL A 99 -11.95 6.76 9.74
C VAL A 99 -12.60 5.62 10.51
N ARG A 100 -13.94 5.51 10.50
CA ARG A 100 -14.63 4.38 11.14
C ARG A 100 -14.32 3.03 10.51
N ASP A 101 -14.14 3.00 9.19
CA ASP A 101 -13.75 1.75 8.52
C ASP A 101 -12.29 1.41 8.82
N ALA A 102 -11.40 2.41 8.88
CA ALA A 102 -10.02 2.21 9.32
C ALA A 102 -9.92 1.64 10.74
N ASP A 103 -10.71 2.16 11.69
CA ASP A 103 -10.79 1.65 13.07
C ASP A 103 -11.15 0.16 13.11
N ARG A 104 -12.16 -0.25 12.34
CA ARG A 104 -12.52 -1.68 12.20
C ARG A 104 -11.39 -2.53 11.64
N ILE A 105 -10.69 -2.04 10.61
CA ILE A 105 -9.57 -2.75 10.00
C ILE A 105 -8.40 -2.88 10.99
N ILE A 106 -8.10 -1.84 11.76
CA ILE A 106 -7.09 -1.87 12.82
C ILE A 106 -7.44 -2.95 13.85
N GLY A 107 -8.67 -2.95 14.37
CA GLY A 107 -9.09 -3.98 15.33
C GLY A 107 -9.02 -5.41 14.76
N MET A 108 -9.26 -5.59 13.46
CA MET A 108 -9.05 -6.88 12.79
C MET A 108 -7.58 -7.26 12.68
N LEU A 109 -6.70 -6.32 12.32
CA LEU A 109 -5.26 -6.55 12.26
C LEU A 109 -4.71 -6.93 13.63
N GLU A 110 -5.09 -6.20 14.68
CA GLU A 110 -4.73 -6.50 16.08
C GLU A 110 -5.20 -7.89 16.50
N SER A 111 -6.45 -8.24 16.17
CA SER A 111 -7.01 -9.58 16.44
C SER A 111 -6.27 -10.71 15.71
N ASN A 112 -5.60 -10.39 14.59
CA ASN A 112 -4.74 -11.31 13.85
C ASN A 112 -3.26 -11.22 14.29
N GLY A 113 -2.96 -10.51 15.38
CA GLY A 113 -1.64 -10.48 16.01
C GLY A 113 -0.68 -9.42 15.47
N PHE A 114 -1.13 -8.52 14.59
CA PHE A 114 -0.28 -7.41 14.13
C PHE A 114 0.04 -6.48 15.30
N GLN A 115 1.34 -6.21 15.50
CA GLN A 115 1.83 -5.29 16.53
C GLN A 115 2.35 -3.98 15.93
N ASP A 116 2.79 -4.01 14.66
CA ASP A 116 3.28 -2.84 13.95
C ASP A 116 2.27 -2.44 12.87
N ILE A 117 1.34 -1.57 13.29
CA ILE A 117 0.30 -0.98 12.45
C ILE A 117 0.59 0.51 12.35
N LYS A 118 0.82 0.99 11.13
CA LYS A 118 1.08 2.40 10.82
C LYS A 118 -0.09 3.01 10.07
N LEU A 119 -0.20 4.33 10.10
CA LEU A 119 -1.27 5.09 9.46
C LEU A 119 -0.74 6.07 8.42
N ILE A 120 -1.44 6.13 7.29
CA ILE A 120 -1.34 7.21 6.31
C ILE A 120 -2.71 7.86 6.16
N VAL A 121 -2.77 9.17 6.38
CA VAL A 121 -3.95 9.98 6.03
C VAL A 121 -3.75 10.52 4.63
N ASN A 122 -4.57 10.09 3.69
CA ASN A 122 -4.47 10.39 2.27
C ASN A 122 -5.52 11.43 1.84
N ARG A 123 -5.27 12.10 0.72
CA ARG A 123 -6.19 13.05 0.08
C ARG A 123 -6.60 14.22 0.98
N VAL A 124 -5.64 14.77 1.72
CA VAL A 124 -5.90 15.86 2.67
C VAL A 124 -6.09 17.19 1.94
N HIS A 125 -7.23 17.84 2.19
CA HIS A 125 -7.54 19.18 1.72
C HIS A 125 -7.39 20.18 2.87
N TRP A 126 -6.21 20.78 3.02
CA TRP A 126 -5.90 21.68 4.14
C TRP A 126 -6.85 22.86 4.33
N ASP A 127 -7.39 23.42 3.25
CA ASP A 127 -8.37 24.50 3.36
C ASP A 127 -9.69 24.01 3.95
N MET A 128 -10.12 22.78 3.62
CA MET A 128 -11.32 22.18 4.21
C MET A 128 -11.09 21.83 5.69
N VAL A 129 -9.89 21.37 6.05
CA VAL A 129 -9.52 21.13 7.45
C VAL A 129 -9.59 22.43 8.25
N ARG A 130 -9.02 23.53 7.74
CA ARG A 130 -9.05 24.84 8.41
C ARG A 130 -10.46 25.41 8.56
N ASN A 131 -11.34 25.13 7.59
CA ASN A 131 -12.72 25.60 7.61
C ASN A 131 -13.64 24.71 8.47
N GLY A 132 -13.15 23.56 8.96
CA GLY A 132 -13.93 22.61 9.76
C GLY A 132 -14.84 21.69 8.93
N ASP A 133 -14.67 21.66 7.61
CA ASP A 133 -15.44 20.80 6.69
C ASP A 133 -14.83 19.40 6.53
N MET A 134 -13.64 19.17 7.11
CA MET A 134 -12.86 17.94 7.05
C MET A 134 -12.22 17.69 8.42
N LEU A 135 -12.07 16.41 8.81
CA LEU A 135 -11.44 16.07 10.08
C LEU A 135 -9.98 16.56 10.10
N SER A 136 -9.53 17.05 11.25
CA SER A 136 -8.12 17.37 11.43
C SER A 136 -7.28 16.09 11.49
N ILE A 137 -5.99 16.22 11.17
CA ILE A 137 -5.07 15.07 11.20
C ILE A 137 -4.90 14.58 12.63
N GLU A 138 -4.90 15.52 13.56
CA GLU A 138 -4.85 15.29 15.00
C GLU A 138 -6.06 14.46 15.46
N ASP A 139 -7.28 14.84 15.08
CA ASP A 139 -8.49 14.08 15.43
C ASP A 139 -8.44 12.65 14.88
N VAL A 140 -7.94 12.46 13.65
CA VAL A 140 -7.82 11.13 13.04
C VAL A 140 -6.78 10.28 13.77
N ALA A 141 -5.62 10.85 14.08
CA ALA A 141 -4.55 10.15 14.79
C ALA A 141 -4.97 9.79 16.23
N GLU A 142 -5.63 10.70 16.94
CA GLU A 142 -6.15 10.47 18.29
C GLU A 142 -7.26 9.41 18.30
N HIS A 143 -8.11 9.36 17.27
CA HIS A 143 -9.19 8.38 17.20
C HIS A 143 -8.68 6.96 16.94
N LEU A 144 -7.69 6.81 16.05
CA LEU A 144 -7.23 5.50 15.59
C LEU A 144 -6.12 4.89 16.45
N TYR A 145 -5.48 5.67 17.34
CA TYR A 145 -4.43 5.21 18.26
C TYR A 145 -3.27 4.44 17.59
N VAL A 146 -2.92 4.83 16.35
CA VAL A 146 -1.85 4.21 15.56
C VAL A 146 -0.83 5.24 15.09
N ASP A 147 0.41 4.80 14.91
CA ASP A 147 1.53 5.66 14.54
C ASP A 147 1.32 6.26 13.14
N LEU A 148 1.13 7.58 13.09
CA LEU A 148 1.01 8.35 11.84
C LEU A 148 2.39 8.47 11.17
N ILE A 149 2.55 7.83 10.01
CA ILE A 149 3.79 7.88 9.21
C ILE A 149 3.68 8.76 7.96
N GLY A 150 2.47 9.22 7.62
CA GLY A 150 2.26 9.98 6.38
C GLY A 150 0.97 10.79 6.37
N VAL A 151 1.09 12.01 5.83
CA VAL A 151 -0.05 12.85 5.46
C VAL A 151 0.13 13.24 4.00
N ILE A 152 -0.73 12.73 3.14
CA ILE A 152 -0.64 12.93 1.69
C ILE A 152 -1.69 13.98 1.29
N PRO A 153 -1.29 15.16 0.81
CA PRO A 153 -2.24 16.18 0.36
C PRO A 153 -2.95 15.72 -0.91
N GLU A 154 -4.17 16.22 -1.13
CA GLU A 154 -4.79 16.10 -2.46
C GLU A 154 -3.91 16.82 -3.49
N ASP A 155 -3.58 16.11 -4.56
CA ASP A 155 -2.70 16.62 -5.61
C ASP A 155 -3.21 16.19 -7.00
N GLN A 156 -3.54 17.17 -7.84
CA GLN A 156 -3.98 16.96 -9.22
C GLN A 156 -2.96 16.19 -10.08
N TYR A 157 -1.66 16.24 -9.73
CA TYR A 157 -0.63 15.50 -10.44
C TYR A 157 -0.73 14.00 -10.22
N VAL A 158 -1.46 13.50 -9.22
CA VAL A 158 -1.73 12.07 -9.04
C VAL A 158 -2.43 11.49 -10.26
N VAL A 159 -3.53 12.11 -10.69
CA VAL A 159 -4.29 11.64 -11.87
C VAL A 159 -3.43 11.67 -13.13
N VAL A 160 -2.66 12.75 -13.31
CA VAL A 160 -1.76 12.90 -14.47
C VAL A 160 -0.67 11.83 -14.48
N SER A 161 -0.06 11.55 -13.33
CA SER A 161 1.04 10.59 -13.19
C SER A 161 0.54 9.15 -13.42
N THR A 162 -0.62 8.81 -12.84
CA THR A 162 -1.28 7.52 -13.05
C THR A 162 -1.59 7.27 -14.53
N ASN A 163 -2.18 8.24 -15.23
CA ASN A 163 -2.50 8.11 -16.66
C ASN A 163 -1.26 7.93 -17.55
N LYS A 164 -0.11 8.50 -17.15
CA LYS A 164 1.17 8.30 -17.84
C LYS A 164 1.84 6.97 -17.47
N GLY A 165 1.39 6.30 -16.42
CA GLY A 165 2.07 5.12 -15.86
C GLY A 165 3.42 5.47 -15.21
N GLU A 166 3.55 6.70 -14.71
CA GLU A 166 4.73 7.22 -14.03
C GLU A 166 4.42 7.42 -12.53
N PRO A 167 5.23 6.88 -11.62
CA PRO A 167 5.06 7.15 -10.19
C PRO A 167 5.18 8.64 -9.88
N ILE A 168 4.24 9.16 -9.07
CA ILE A 168 4.18 10.59 -8.72
C ILE A 168 5.44 11.10 -8.01
N VAL A 169 6.17 10.23 -7.32
CA VAL A 169 7.46 10.55 -6.65
C VAL A 169 8.54 11.04 -7.61
N LEU A 170 8.40 10.79 -8.92
CA LEU A 170 9.30 11.31 -9.95
C LEU A 170 8.98 12.75 -10.38
N ASN A 171 7.90 13.34 -9.86
CA ASN A 171 7.49 14.70 -10.17
C ASN A 171 7.88 15.66 -9.04
N ASP A 172 8.98 16.38 -9.20
CA ASP A 172 9.51 17.35 -8.23
C ASP A 172 8.52 18.50 -7.90
N LYS A 173 7.49 18.71 -8.71
CA LYS A 173 6.45 19.73 -8.47
C LYS A 173 5.30 19.22 -7.62
N SER A 174 5.22 17.92 -7.36
CA SER A 174 4.13 17.31 -6.61
C SER A 174 4.41 17.33 -5.12
N ARG A 175 3.47 17.89 -4.36
CA ARG A 175 3.52 17.84 -2.88
C ARG A 175 3.22 16.43 -2.39
N ALA A 176 2.30 15.73 -3.06
CA ALA A 176 2.02 14.32 -2.76
C ALA A 176 3.25 13.44 -3.03
N GLY A 177 3.99 13.68 -4.12
CA GLY A 177 5.26 13.00 -4.41
C GLY A 177 6.28 13.15 -3.28
N ALA A 178 6.52 14.39 -2.82
CA ALA A 178 7.40 14.65 -1.67
C ALA A 178 6.89 14.02 -0.37
N ALA A 179 5.58 14.01 -0.15
CA ALA A 179 4.99 13.38 1.03
C ALA A 179 5.18 11.84 1.04
N PHE A 180 5.00 11.18 -0.12
CA PHE A 180 5.29 9.76 -0.28
C PHE A 180 6.77 9.43 -0.08
N ASP A 181 7.69 10.29 -0.53
CA ASP A 181 9.13 10.13 -0.26
C ASP A 181 9.42 10.14 1.25
N ASN A 182 8.85 11.10 1.99
CA ASN A 182 8.98 11.14 3.45
C ASN A 182 8.38 9.91 4.14
N VAL A 183 7.27 9.36 3.63
CA VAL A 183 6.71 8.09 4.13
C VAL A 183 7.72 6.96 3.94
N ALA A 184 8.30 6.82 2.75
CA ALA A 184 9.30 5.78 2.48
C ALA A 184 10.52 5.91 3.39
N ARG A 185 11.00 7.14 3.63
CA ARG A 185 12.10 7.44 4.57
C ARG A 185 11.76 7.02 6.00
N ARG A 186 10.53 7.24 6.48
CA ARG A 186 10.11 6.73 7.80
C ARG A 186 10.03 5.21 7.87
N ILE A 187 9.60 4.54 6.79
CA ILE A 187 9.55 3.07 6.73
C ILE A 187 10.94 2.43 6.85
N VAL A 188 11.99 3.13 6.40
CA VAL A 188 13.40 2.71 6.58
C VAL A 188 14.03 3.20 7.89
N GLY A 189 13.26 3.89 8.75
CA GLY A 189 13.67 4.32 10.09
C GLY A 189 14.24 5.74 10.19
N GLU A 190 14.13 6.56 9.14
CA GLU A 190 14.56 7.96 9.21
C GLU A 190 13.52 8.86 9.90
N GLU A 191 14.00 9.79 10.73
CA GLU A 191 13.19 10.86 11.30
C GLU A 191 13.10 12.04 10.33
N VAL A 192 11.98 12.15 9.62
CA VAL A 192 11.67 13.25 8.70
C VAL A 192 10.38 13.96 9.11
N PRO A 193 10.20 15.26 8.80
CA PRO A 193 9.00 16.01 9.16
C PRO A 193 7.79 15.57 8.32
N ILE A 194 6.61 15.55 8.94
CA ILE A 194 5.35 15.36 8.21
C ILE A 194 5.11 16.64 7.43
N LEU A 195 4.96 16.51 6.10
CA LEU A 195 4.71 17.66 5.25
C LEU A 195 3.25 18.08 5.43
N PRO A 196 2.98 19.39 5.61
CA PRO A 196 1.63 19.93 5.57
C PRO A 196 1.19 20.12 4.12
#